data_AF-A0A388NWK7-F1
#
_entry.id   AF-A0A388NWK7-F1
#
_cell.length_a   1.000
_cell.length_b   1.000
_cell.length_c   1.000
_cell.angle_alpha   90.00
_cell.angle_beta   90.00
_cell.angle_gamma   90.00
#
_symmetry.space_group_name_H-M   'P 1'
#
loop_
_entity.id
_entity.type
_entity.pdbx_description
1 polymer ?
#
loop_
_entity_poly.entity_id
_entity_poly.type
_entity_poly.pdbx_seq_one_letter_code
_entity_poly.pdbx_strand_id
1 'polypeptide(L)'
;VAGGGDALTRFTSSTGSDFAKGAGNVVSTAACKSADGVAAGFLGDSQVVKVASGYLAYAQDMQATGKAPFKRQVCALTSSDGNTWTLDASKTYAPQNDVQTNPETYRNASGIIEQILPIDKIDMQTGLRSGMQIRTSTNDGASWTDLSELSFFAADPDRLDLANGDSLLAFGNFDQRQGGLLGVAKKISTNYKASRTETNLESVSWTISGAAQSAIKVKNLCLDKDLTSSVKFATSGSNITVMYTAEAGSKGFACVYALIGSEQAIK
;
A
#
# COMPACT_ATOMS: atom_id res chain seq x y z
N VAL A 1 -20.30 -17.04 -7.22
CA VAL A 1 -19.05 -17.80 -7.39
C VAL A 1 -19.04 -18.88 -6.33
N ALA A 2 -19.34 -20.13 -6.73
CA ALA A 2 -19.30 -21.30 -5.86
C ALA A 2 -18.17 -22.18 -6.40
N GLY A 3 -16.97 -22.00 -5.85
CA GLY A 3 -15.73 -22.64 -6.30
C GLY A 3 -14.56 -21.73 -5.94
N GLY A 4 -13.78 -22.12 -4.92
CA GLY A 4 -12.79 -21.30 -4.23
C GLY A 4 -11.68 -20.75 -5.13
N GLY A 5 -11.94 -19.59 -5.73
CA GLY A 5 -11.02 -18.84 -6.55
C GLY A 5 -11.57 -17.46 -6.91
N ASP A 6 -10.67 -16.59 -7.33
CA ASP A 6 -10.96 -15.19 -7.66
C ASP A 6 -10.88 -14.95 -9.17
N ALA A 7 -11.80 -14.14 -9.69
CA ALA A 7 -11.83 -13.78 -11.09
C ALA A 7 -10.89 -12.61 -11.37
N LEU A 8 -9.81 -12.85 -12.12
CA LEU A 8 -8.99 -11.79 -12.68
C LEU A 8 -9.53 -11.41 -14.05
N THR A 9 -10.00 -10.18 -14.20
CA THR A 9 -10.57 -9.65 -15.45
C THR A 9 -9.79 -8.44 -15.89
N ARG A 10 -9.35 -8.43 -17.15
CA ARG A 10 -8.66 -7.29 -17.75
C ARG A 10 -9.66 -6.28 -18.30
N PHE A 11 -9.39 -5.00 -18.10
CA PHE A 11 -10.07 -3.90 -18.77
C PHE A 11 -9.05 -3.06 -19.54
N THR A 12 -9.42 -2.53 -20.70
CA THR A 12 -8.51 -1.75 -21.56
C THR A 12 -9.18 -0.48 -22.04
N SER A 13 -8.39 0.60 -22.12
CA SER A 13 -8.80 1.89 -22.68
C SER A 13 -7.68 2.46 -23.54
N SER A 14 -8.03 3.06 -24.68
CA SER A 14 -7.09 3.87 -25.47
C SER A 14 -7.06 5.34 -25.04
N THR A 15 -8.08 5.79 -24.30
CA THR A 15 -8.21 7.19 -23.81
C THR A 15 -7.75 7.34 -22.37
N GLY A 16 -7.65 6.23 -21.63
CA GLY A 16 -7.35 6.24 -20.20
C GLY A 16 -8.56 6.55 -19.31
N SER A 17 -9.75 6.74 -19.88
CA SER A 17 -11.00 7.04 -19.17
C SER A 17 -12.14 6.06 -19.47
N ASP A 18 -12.21 5.54 -20.69
CA ASP A 18 -13.30 4.66 -21.13
C ASP A 18 -12.81 3.21 -21.21
N PHE A 19 -13.10 2.43 -20.18
CA PHE A 19 -12.58 1.07 -20.03
C PHE A 19 -13.57 0.03 -20.57
N ALA A 20 -13.14 -0.70 -21.60
CA ALA A 20 -13.87 -1.86 -22.11
C ALA A 20 -13.43 -3.12 -21.37
N LYS A 21 -14.40 -3.95 -20.97
CA LYS A 21 -14.15 -5.27 -20.38
C LYS A 21 -13.52 -6.20 -21.42
N GLY A 22 -12.38 -6.78 -21.07
CA GLY A 22 -11.68 -7.79 -21.85
C GLY A 22 -11.87 -9.21 -21.31
N ALA A 23 -10.90 -10.07 -21.63
CA ALA A 23 -10.87 -11.45 -21.18
C ALA A 23 -10.38 -11.59 -19.72
N GLY A 24 -10.60 -12.77 -19.14
CA GLY A 24 -10.21 -13.11 -17.79
C GLY A 24 -10.58 -14.54 -17.44
N ASN A 25 -10.04 -15.05 -16.33
CA ASN A 25 -10.37 -16.38 -15.80
C ASN A 25 -10.45 -16.36 -14.28
N VAL A 26 -11.08 -17.41 -13.73
CA VAL A 26 -11.05 -17.68 -12.29
C VAL A 26 -9.76 -18.42 -11.97
N VAL A 27 -9.03 -17.95 -10.96
CA VAL A 27 -7.82 -18.58 -10.45
C VAL A 27 -8.09 -19.20 -9.10
N SER A 28 -7.78 -20.48 -8.93
CA SER A 28 -7.85 -21.11 -7.62
C SER A 28 -6.73 -20.60 -6.71
N THR A 29 -7.10 -20.22 -5.49
CA THR A 29 -6.19 -19.70 -4.46
C THR A 29 -5.67 -20.79 -3.50
N ALA A 30 -6.12 -22.04 -3.66
CA ALA A 30 -5.92 -23.14 -2.70
C ALA A 30 -4.44 -23.47 -2.40
N ALA A 31 -3.55 -23.24 -3.38
CA ALA A 31 -2.12 -23.49 -3.23
C ALA A 31 -1.36 -22.28 -2.64
N CYS A 32 -1.99 -21.12 -2.49
CA CYS A 32 -1.42 -19.97 -1.79
C CYS A 32 -1.74 -20.10 -0.30
N LYS A 33 -0.77 -20.54 0.50
CA LYS A 33 -0.97 -20.85 1.91
C LYS A 33 -0.23 -19.87 2.81
N SER A 34 -0.84 -19.54 3.95
CA SER A 34 -0.18 -18.81 5.03
C SER A 34 0.94 -19.65 5.66
N ALA A 35 1.69 -19.05 6.57
CA ALA A 35 2.74 -19.73 7.33
C ALA A 35 2.20 -20.92 8.16
N ASP A 36 0.90 -20.91 8.49
CA ASP A 36 0.22 -21.98 9.22
C ASP A 36 -0.41 -23.03 8.29
N GLY A 37 -0.18 -22.91 6.97
CA GLY A 37 -0.70 -23.85 5.97
C GLY A 37 -2.15 -23.59 5.55
N VAL A 38 -2.77 -22.49 6.00
CA VAL A 38 -4.15 -22.11 5.66
C VAL A 38 -4.19 -21.49 4.26
N ALA A 39 -5.03 -22.02 3.39
CA ALA A 39 -5.18 -21.49 2.03
C ALA A 39 -5.84 -20.10 2.02
N ALA A 40 -5.44 -19.25 1.08
CA ALA A 40 -6.06 -17.96 0.83
C ALA A 40 -7.54 -18.13 0.47
N GLY A 41 -8.39 -17.33 1.11
CA GLY A 41 -9.84 -17.37 0.86
C GLY A 41 -10.23 -16.53 -0.34
N PHE A 42 -9.84 -15.25 -0.30
CA PHE A 42 -10.09 -14.26 -1.34
C PHE A 42 -8.85 -13.41 -1.55
N LEU A 43 -8.48 -13.16 -2.80
CA LEU A 43 -7.43 -12.22 -3.15
C LEU A 43 -7.91 -10.78 -2.97
N GLY A 44 -7.03 -9.93 -2.46
CA GLY A 44 -7.19 -8.49 -2.48
C GLY A 44 -6.77 -7.88 -3.81
N ASP A 45 -6.50 -6.57 -3.81
CA ASP A 45 -6.18 -5.84 -5.01
C ASP A 45 -4.81 -6.26 -5.56
N SER A 46 -4.81 -6.80 -6.79
CA SER A 46 -3.59 -7.30 -7.42
C SER A 46 -2.82 -6.21 -8.13
N GLN A 47 -1.52 -6.14 -7.89
CA GLN A 47 -0.61 -5.25 -8.64
C GLN A 47 0.12 -6.05 -9.72
N VAL A 48 0.10 -5.53 -10.96
CA VAL A 48 0.56 -6.25 -12.15
C VAL A 48 1.81 -5.59 -12.75
N VAL A 49 2.88 -6.37 -12.94
CA VAL A 49 4.08 -5.93 -13.65
C VAL A 49 4.33 -6.77 -14.89
N LYS A 50 4.74 -6.12 -15.98
CA LYS A 50 5.20 -6.81 -17.19
C LYS A 50 6.64 -7.30 -17.00
N VAL A 51 6.91 -8.53 -17.42
CA VAL A 51 8.21 -9.21 -17.38
C VAL A 51 8.51 -9.87 -18.73
N ALA A 52 9.74 -10.34 -18.96
CA ALA A 52 10.10 -10.97 -20.24
C ALA A 52 9.23 -12.18 -20.56
N SER A 53 8.83 -12.97 -19.55
CA SER A 53 7.96 -14.13 -19.70
C SER A 53 6.46 -13.80 -19.77
N GLY A 54 6.08 -12.52 -19.79
CA GLY A 54 4.69 -12.06 -19.79
C GLY A 54 4.41 -11.08 -18.66
N TYR A 55 3.66 -11.52 -17.65
CA TYR A 55 3.17 -10.71 -16.54
C TYR A 55 3.28 -11.47 -15.22
N LEU A 56 3.62 -10.74 -14.18
CA LEU A 56 3.49 -11.17 -12.80
C LEU A 56 2.45 -10.31 -12.12
N ALA A 57 1.65 -10.91 -11.24
CA ALA A 57 0.82 -10.18 -10.32
C ALA A 57 0.97 -10.74 -8.91
N TYR A 58 0.80 -9.88 -7.92
CA TYR A 58 0.78 -10.27 -6.52
C TYR A 58 -0.44 -9.66 -5.86
N ALA A 59 -1.13 -10.47 -5.06
CA ALA A 59 -2.29 -10.05 -4.28
C ALA A 59 -2.21 -10.69 -2.89
N GLN A 60 -2.56 -9.95 -1.85
CA GLN A 60 -2.66 -10.50 -0.50
C GLN A 60 -3.93 -11.34 -0.34
N ASP A 61 -3.92 -12.32 0.56
CA ASP A 61 -5.17 -12.88 1.10
C ASP A 61 -5.90 -11.79 1.90
N MET A 62 -7.18 -11.55 1.60
CA MET A 62 -7.97 -10.58 2.36
C MET A 62 -8.37 -11.09 3.74
N GLN A 63 -8.43 -12.42 3.94
CA GLN A 63 -9.06 -13.05 5.10
C GLN A 63 -10.41 -12.40 5.44
N ALA A 64 -11.24 -12.14 4.42
CA ALA A 64 -12.47 -11.34 4.53
C ALA A 64 -13.47 -11.85 5.58
N THR A 65 -13.39 -13.14 5.94
CA THR A 65 -14.24 -13.80 6.96
C THR A 65 -13.47 -14.23 8.22
N GLY A 66 -12.17 -13.92 8.29
CA GLY A 66 -11.29 -14.27 9.40
C GLY A 66 -11.50 -13.40 10.63
N LYS A 67 -10.92 -13.82 11.76
CA LYS A 67 -10.83 -13.01 12.99
C LYS A 67 -9.37 -12.73 13.32
N ALA A 68 -9.09 -11.54 13.81
CA ALA A 68 -7.76 -11.20 14.29
C ALA A 68 -7.32 -12.13 15.46
N PRO A 69 -6.02 -12.40 15.62
CA PRO A 69 -4.90 -11.92 14.80
C PRO A 69 -4.86 -12.59 13.42
N PHE A 70 -4.64 -11.80 12.38
CA PHE A 70 -4.52 -12.28 11.01
C PHE A 70 -3.11 -12.80 10.72
N LYS A 71 -2.98 -13.62 9.67
CA LYS A 71 -1.71 -14.11 9.13
C LYS A 71 -1.78 -14.17 7.60
N ARG A 72 -2.08 -13.04 6.99
CA ARG A 72 -2.26 -12.93 5.55
C ARG A 72 -0.92 -13.05 4.84
N GLN A 73 -0.96 -13.77 3.72
CA GLN A 73 0.15 -14.06 2.82
C GLN A 73 -0.04 -13.34 1.49
N VAL A 74 1.01 -13.31 0.68
CA VAL A 74 1.00 -12.76 -0.67
C VAL A 74 0.98 -13.90 -1.69
N CYS A 75 -0.06 -13.91 -2.52
CA CYS A 75 -0.26 -14.87 -3.59
C CYS A 75 0.33 -14.35 -4.90
N ALA A 76 1.23 -15.13 -5.49
CA ALA A 76 1.83 -14.82 -6.78
C ALA A 76 1.01 -15.44 -7.91
N LEU A 77 0.81 -14.67 -8.97
CA LEU A 77 0.09 -15.03 -10.17
C LEU A 77 0.98 -14.74 -11.38
N THR A 78 0.89 -15.59 -12.40
CA THR A 78 1.63 -15.43 -13.65
C THR A 78 0.68 -15.51 -14.83
N SER A 79 1.02 -14.78 -15.89
CA SER A 79 0.29 -14.81 -17.15
C SER A 79 1.24 -14.52 -18.30
N SER A 80 1.13 -15.24 -19.42
CA SER A 80 1.92 -14.94 -20.63
C SER A 80 1.29 -13.83 -21.49
N ASP A 81 -0.03 -13.63 -21.38
CA ASP A 81 -0.84 -12.77 -22.26
C ASP A 81 -1.54 -11.61 -21.53
N GLY A 82 -1.56 -11.65 -20.19
CA GLY A 82 -2.24 -10.68 -19.33
C GLY A 82 -3.75 -10.93 -19.22
N ASN A 83 -4.25 -12.06 -19.71
CA ASN A 83 -5.66 -12.44 -19.68
C ASN A 83 -5.87 -13.74 -18.92
N THR A 84 -5.02 -14.74 -19.16
CA THR A 84 -5.08 -16.05 -18.52
C THR A 84 -4.06 -16.12 -17.41
N TRP A 85 -4.53 -16.19 -16.18
CA TRP A 85 -3.74 -16.16 -14.97
C TRP A 85 -3.67 -17.53 -14.31
N THR A 86 -2.52 -17.86 -13.75
CA THR A 86 -2.29 -19.06 -12.95
C THR A 86 -1.53 -18.71 -11.69
N LEU A 87 -1.94 -19.30 -10.55
CA LEU A 87 -1.20 -19.19 -9.30
C LEU A 87 0.17 -19.89 -9.43
N ASP A 88 1.23 -19.18 -9.03
CA ASP A 88 2.57 -19.74 -8.92
C ASP A 88 2.96 -19.91 -7.46
N ALA A 89 2.70 -21.10 -6.91
CA ALA A 89 2.99 -21.43 -5.51
C ALA A 89 4.47 -21.20 -5.14
N SER A 90 5.40 -21.38 -6.10
CA SER A 90 6.84 -21.20 -5.85
C SER A 90 7.24 -19.74 -5.60
N LYS A 91 6.41 -18.79 -6.05
CA LYS A 91 6.62 -17.35 -5.89
C LYS A 91 5.74 -16.73 -4.80
N THR A 92 4.78 -17.49 -4.26
CA THR A 92 3.96 -17.04 -3.10
C THR A 92 4.86 -16.78 -1.89
N TYR A 93 4.46 -15.84 -1.05
CA TYR A 93 5.23 -15.45 0.12
C TYR A 93 4.35 -15.38 1.37
N ALA A 94 4.73 -16.15 2.38
CA ALA A 94 3.98 -16.29 3.63
C ALA A 94 4.89 -15.97 4.82
N PRO A 95 4.97 -14.68 5.22
CA PRO A 95 5.70 -14.30 6.42
C PRO A 95 4.99 -14.82 7.68
N GLN A 96 5.72 -14.87 8.81
CA GLN A 96 5.14 -15.20 10.11
C GLN A 96 4.22 -14.09 10.64
N ASN A 97 4.55 -12.85 10.29
CA ASN A 97 3.75 -11.67 10.57
C ASN A 97 2.69 -11.46 9.49
N ASP A 98 1.60 -10.80 9.85
CA ASP A 98 0.50 -10.49 8.93
C ASP A 98 0.95 -9.51 7.84
N VAL A 99 0.65 -9.82 6.56
CA VAL A 99 0.72 -8.82 5.48
C VAL A 99 -0.62 -8.10 5.41
N GLN A 100 -0.63 -6.81 5.76
CA GLN A 100 -1.80 -5.95 5.65
C GLN A 100 -2.23 -5.74 4.18
N THR A 101 -3.28 -4.96 3.98
CA THR A 101 -3.91 -4.81 2.67
C THR A 101 -2.98 -4.16 1.66
N ASN A 102 -3.13 -4.63 0.41
CA ASN A 102 -2.65 -4.04 -0.83
C ASN A 102 -1.13 -3.83 -0.88
N PRO A 103 -0.33 -4.91 -0.85
CA PRO A 103 1.10 -4.82 -1.14
C PRO A 103 1.34 -4.30 -2.55
N GLU A 104 2.38 -3.49 -2.71
CA GLU A 104 2.75 -2.91 -3.99
C GLU A 104 3.74 -3.81 -4.73
N THR A 105 3.56 -3.99 -6.03
CA THR A 105 4.57 -4.61 -6.90
C THR A 105 4.79 -3.73 -8.12
N TYR A 106 6.01 -3.23 -8.27
CA TYR A 106 6.35 -2.20 -9.25
C TYR A 106 7.67 -2.49 -9.94
N ARG A 107 7.77 -2.20 -11.24
CA ARG A 107 9.06 -2.21 -11.94
C ARG A 107 9.58 -0.78 -12.02
N ASN A 108 10.71 -0.53 -11.37
CA ASN A 108 11.32 0.79 -11.35
C ASN A 108 12.00 1.15 -12.69
N ALA A 109 12.36 2.42 -12.84
CA ALA A 109 13.00 2.96 -14.04
C ALA A 109 14.35 2.28 -14.40
N SER A 110 15.00 1.63 -13.43
CA SER A 110 16.21 0.82 -13.66
C SER A 110 15.92 -0.63 -14.05
N GLY A 111 14.65 -1.00 -14.21
CA GLY A 111 14.20 -2.34 -14.59
C GLY A 111 14.12 -3.33 -13.43
N ILE A 112 14.39 -2.92 -12.19
CA ILE A 112 14.31 -3.78 -11.01
C ILE A 112 12.84 -3.87 -10.56
N ILE A 113 12.37 -5.07 -10.25
CA ILE A 113 11.05 -5.27 -9.65
C ILE A 113 11.18 -5.12 -8.14
N GLU A 114 10.32 -4.29 -7.58
CA GLU A 114 10.21 -4.00 -6.15
C GLU A 114 8.88 -4.56 -5.65
N GLN A 115 8.90 -5.23 -4.50
CA GLN A 115 7.69 -5.61 -3.80
C GLN A 115 7.71 -5.01 -2.39
N ILE A 116 6.75 -4.14 -2.12
CA ILE A 116 6.61 -3.41 -0.85
C ILE A 116 5.42 -4.00 -0.11
N LEU A 117 5.70 -4.57 1.05
CA LEU A 117 4.75 -5.32 1.87
C LEU A 117 4.46 -4.53 3.15
N PRO A 118 3.19 -4.15 3.41
CA PRO A 118 2.82 -3.62 4.70
C PRO A 118 2.72 -4.78 5.70
N ILE A 119 3.75 -5.02 6.50
CA ILE A 119 3.81 -6.12 7.47
C ILE A 119 3.47 -5.61 8.86
N ASP A 120 2.48 -6.21 9.52
CA ASP A 120 2.15 -5.92 10.92
C ASP A 120 3.08 -6.68 11.86
N LYS A 121 4.16 -6.03 12.28
CA LYS A 121 5.10 -6.59 13.26
C LYS A 121 5.20 -5.68 14.46
N ILE A 122 4.87 -6.21 15.64
CA ILE A 122 4.97 -5.51 16.92
C ILE A 122 6.27 -5.93 17.60
N ASP A 123 7.11 -4.95 17.92
CA ASP A 123 8.19 -5.13 18.89
C ASP A 123 7.56 -5.22 20.30
N MET A 124 7.65 -6.39 20.92
CA MET A 124 7.01 -6.66 22.21
C MET A 124 7.69 -5.96 23.40
N GLN A 125 8.91 -5.45 23.24
CA GLN A 125 9.64 -4.74 24.30
C GLN A 125 9.31 -3.25 24.31
N THR A 126 9.15 -2.65 23.13
CA THR A 126 8.91 -1.22 22.94
C THR A 126 7.45 -0.89 22.60
N GLY A 127 6.65 -1.89 22.22
CA GLY A 127 5.30 -1.71 21.68
C GLY A 127 5.28 -1.10 20.27
N LEU A 128 6.44 -0.87 19.65
CA LEU A 128 6.54 -0.23 18.35
C LEU A 128 6.09 -1.18 17.24
N ARG A 129 5.22 -0.72 16.35
CA ARG A 129 4.86 -1.46 15.14
C ARG A 129 5.79 -1.09 13.99
N SER A 130 6.59 -2.03 13.49
CA SER A 130 7.27 -1.92 12.20
C SER A 130 6.29 -2.33 11.10
N GLY A 131 6.30 -1.60 9.97
CA GLY A 131 5.12 -1.54 9.10
C GLY A 131 5.32 -1.88 7.64
N MET A 132 6.44 -1.52 7.04
CA MET A 132 6.67 -1.78 5.62
C MET A 132 8.04 -2.40 5.42
N GLN A 133 8.06 -3.44 4.61
CA GLN A 133 9.27 -4.11 4.20
C GLN A 133 9.32 -4.17 2.68
N ILE A 134 10.51 -4.13 2.12
CA ILE A 134 10.73 -4.21 0.68
C ILE A 134 11.66 -5.38 0.37
N ARG A 135 11.35 -6.08 -0.71
CA ARG A 135 12.28 -7.00 -1.38
C ARG A 135 12.36 -6.65 -2.86
N THR A 136 13.45 -7.04 -3.50
CA THR A 136 13.71 -6.71 -4.90
C THR A 136 14.06 -7.94 -5.72
N SER A 137 13.83 -7.85 -7.03
CA SER A 137 14.20 -8.86 -7.99
C SER A 137 14.80 -8.21 -9.24
N THR A 138 16.00 -8.65 -9.60
CA THR A 138 16.71 -8.26 -10.82
C THR A 138 16.53 -9.27 -11.97
N ASN A 139 15.84 -10.39 -11.71
CA ASN A 139 15.67 -11.50 -12.64
C ASN A 139 14.19 -11.78 -12.93
N ASP A 140 13.42 -10.70 -13.16
CA ASP A 140 12.02 -10.80 -13.55
C ASP A 140 11.15 -11.62 -12.58
N GLY A 141 11.42 -11.49 -11.27
CA GLY A 141 10.64 -12.10 -10.20
C GLY A 141 10.89 -13.60 -10.00
N ALA A 142 11.94 -14.16 -10.64
CA ALA A 142 12.31 -15.56 -10.45
C ALA A 142 12.95 -15.81 -9.07
N SER A 143 13.72 -14.87 -8.55
CA SER A 143 14.19 -14.86 -7.17
C SER A 143 14.12 -13.45 -6.58
N TRP A 144 14.04 -13.39 -5.25
CA TRP A 144 13.91 -12.16 -4.50
C TRP A 144 15.01 -12.05 -3.46
N THR A 145 15.44 -10.82 -3.17
CA THR A 145 16.26 -10.54 -1.99
C THR A 145 15.47 -10.83 -0.71
N ASP A 146 16.19 -10.94 0.41
CA ASP A 146 15.55 -10.87 1.73
C ASP A 146 14.81 -9.54 1.91
N LEU A 147 13.84 -9.55 2.83
CA LEU A 147 13.11 -8.34 3.20
C LEU A 147 14.01 -7.39 3.99
N SER A 148 14.00 -6.13 3.58
CA SER A 148 14.58 -5.02 4.33
C SER A 148 13.48 -4.09 4.84
N GLU A 149 13.63 -3.57 6.05
CA GLU A 149 12.67 -2.64 6.62
C GLU A 149 12.74 -1.27 5.92
N LEU A 150 11.58 -0.73 5.56
CA LEU A 150 11.45 0.68 5.23
C LEU A 150 11.27 1.49 6.51
N SER A 151 11.82 2.70 6.52
CA SER A 151 11.86 3.57 7.70
C SER A 151 10.49 4.09 8.16
N PHE A 152 9.38 3.73 7.51
CA PHE A 152 8.04 4.26 7.77
C PHE A 152 6.95 3.18 7.72
N PHE A 153 5.83 3.44 8.41
CA PHE A 153 4.65 2.58 8.45
C PHE A 153 3.56 3.19 7.57
N ALA A 154 3.06 2.42 6.60
CA ALA A 154 1.83 2.77 5.92
C ALA A 154 1.18 1.54 5.24
N ALA A 155 -0.15 1.46 5.32
CA ALA A 155 -0.92 0.51 4.53
C ALA A 155 -1.21 1.10 3.13
N ASP A 156 -1.49 0.22 2.17
CA ASP A 156 -1.75 0.54 0.77
C ASP A 156 -0.65 1.42 0.13
N PRO A 157 0.60 0.95 0.03
CA PRO A 157 1.63 1.64 -0.72
C PRO A 157 1.33 1.65 -2.23
N ASP A 158 1.72 2.73 -2.90
CA ASP A 158 1.75 2.89 -4.35
C ASP A 158 3.08 3.53 -4.75
N ARG A 159 3.68 3.08 -5.86
CA ARG A 159 5.04 3.46 -6.26
C ARG A 159 5.05 4.21 -7.60
N LEU A 160 5.77 5.35 -7.63
CA LEU A 160 5.89 6.16 -8.85
C LEU A 160 7.32 6.66 -9.08
N ASP A 161 7.91 6.41 -10.24
CA ASP A 161 9.12 7.09 -10.70
C ASP A 161 8.80 8.35 -11.49
N LEU A 162 9.46 9.46 -11.13
CA LEU A 162 9.34 10.74 -11.80
C LEU A 162 10.48 10.91 -12.83
N ALA A 163 10.19 11.68 -13.88
CA ALA A 163 11.14 11.96 -14.96
C ALA A 163 12.40 12.72 -14.51
N ASN A 164 12.35 13.39 -13.36
CA ASN A 164 13.50 14.07 -12.75
C ASN A 164 14.45 13.12 -11.99
N GLY A 165 14.15 11.81 -11.98
CA GLY A 165 14.95 10.78 -11.30
C GLY A 165 14.49 10.48 -9.87
N ASP A 166 13.46 11.17 -9.37
CA ASP A 166 12.92 10.89 -8.04
C ASP A 166 11.99 9.68 -8.04
N SER A 167 12.09 8.90 -6.97
CA SER A 167 11.18 7.80 -6.69
C SER A 167 10.24 8.22 -5.57
N LEU A 168 8.94 8.23 -5.83
CA LEU A 168 7.90 8.54 -4.85
C LEU A 168 7.21 7.27 -4.34
N LEU A 169 6.84 7.27 -3.07
CA LEU A 169 5.87 6.36 -2.51
C LEU A 169 4.64 7.16 -2.03
N ALA A 170 3.48 6.80 -2.55
CA ALA A 170 2.17 7.22 -2.04
C ALA A 170 1.66 6.14 -1.08
N PHE A 171 1.05 6.53 0.04
CA PHE A 171 0.63 5.56 1.06
C PHE A 171 -0.34 6.13 2.08
N GLY A 172 -1.08 5.27 2.78
CA GLY A 172 -1.72 5.66 4.05
C GLY A 172 -3.16 5.21 4.26
N ASN A 173 -3.52 4.02 3.77
CA ASN A 173 -4.79 3.39 4.08
C ASN A 173 -5.97 4.19 3.48
N PHE A 174 -6.32 3.87 2.24
CA PHE A 174 -7.38 4.55 1.51
C PHE A 174 -8.74 3.94 1.90
N ASP A 175 -9.55 4.66 2.68
CA ASP A 175 -10.99 4.35 2.78
C ASP A 175 -11.80 5.43 2.05
N GLN A 176 -12.38 5.04 0.91
CA GLN A 176 -13.20 5.89 0.06
C GLN A 176 -14.44 6.48 0.75
N ARG A 177 -14.86 5.95 1.91
CA ARG A 177 -16.02 6.43 2.68
C ARG A 177 -15.62 7.37 3.81
N GLN A 178 -14.37 7.29 4.27
CA GLN A 178 -13.91 7.94 5.51
C GLN A 178 -12.75 8.92 5.27
N GLY A 179 -12.14 8.91 4.09
CA GLY A 179 -10.84 9.56 3.85
C GLY A 179 -9.68 8.64 4.23
N GLY A 180 -8.46 9.10 3.99
CA GLY A 180 -7.25 8.30 4.20
C GLY A 180 -6.07 9.13 4.70
N LEU A 181 -4.90 8.51 4.80
CA LEU A 181 -3.61 9.19 4.75
C LEU A 181 -3.06 8.97 3.32
N LEU A 182 -2.47 10.02 2.76
CA LEU A 182 -1.78 10.02 1.48
C LEU A 182 -0.51 10.77 1.78
N GLY A 183 0.45 10.06 2.34
CA GLY A 183 1.82 10.54 2.38
C GLY A 183 2.39 10.33 1.00
N VAL A 184 2.91 11.38 0.36
CA VAL A 184 3.80 11.24 -0.78
C VAL A 184 5.20 11.58 -0.28
N ALA A 185 6.11 10.62 -0.31
CA ALA A 185 7.48 10.82 0.13
C ALA A 185 8.47 10.29 -0.92
N LYS A 186 9.68 10.88 -0.99
CA LYS A 186 10.78 10.28 -1.73
C LYS A 186 11.18 8.94 -1.10
N LYS A 187 11.15 7.87 -1.88
CA LYS A 187 11.47 6.49 -1.48
C LYS A 187 12.92 6.30 -1.04
N ILE A 188 13.87 7.01 -1.66
CA ILE A 188 15.30 6.65 -1.64
C ILE A 188 16.07 7.19 -0.42
N SER A 189 15.52 8.14 0.35
CA SER A 189 16.31 8.84 1.37
C SER A 189 15.49 9.44 2.51
N THR A 190 14.34 8.86 2.85
CA THR A 190 13.52 9.43 3.93
C THR A 190 13.77 8.74 5.26
N ASN A 191 14.12 9.53 6.28
CA ASN A 191 14.10 9.11 7.69
C ASN A 191 12.72 9.32 8.32
N TYR A 192 11.70 9.69 7.52
CA TYR A 192 10.39 9.97 8.07
C TYR A 192 9.79 8.70 8.66
N LYS A 193 9.15 8.80 9.83
CA LYS A 193 8.21 7.79 10.34
C LYS A 193 6.88 8.47 10.48
N ALA A 194 5.80 7.85 10.03
CA ALA A 194 4.46 8.37 10.22
C ALA A 194 3.57 7.27 10.82
N SER A 195 2.68 7.65 11.73
CA SER A 195 1.55 6.84 12.17
C SER A 195 0.29 7.69 12.22
N ARG A 196 -0.88 7.04 12.19
CA ARG A 196 -2.19 7.69 12.23
C ARG A 196 -3.04 7.09 13.34
N THR A 197 -3.80 7.93 14.02
CA THR A 197 -4.87 7.54 14.95
C THR A 197 -6.11 8.37 14.64
N GLU A 198 -7.29 7.76 14.78
CA GLU A 198 -8.57 8.39 14.48
C GLU A 198 -9.52 8.31 15.66
N THR A 199 -10.51 9.21 15.68
CA THR A 199 -11.61 9.16 16.64
C THR A 199 -12.91 9.48 15.93
N ASN A 200 -13.79 8.49 15.80
CA ASN A 200 -15.18 8.58 15.34
C ASN A 200 -15.44 9.42 14.08
N LEU A 201 -14.50 9.45 13.12
CA LEU A 201 -14.55 10.31 11.91
C LEU A 201 -14.51 11.82 12.18
N GLU A 202 -14.47 12.24 13.44
CA GLU A 202 -14.45 13.64 13.87
C GLU A 202 -13.03 14.21 13.86
N SER A 203 -12.05 13.39 14.20
CA SER A 203 -10.65 13.82 14.23
C SER A 203 -9.68 12.73 13.79
N VAL A 204 -8.59 13.20 13.22
CA VAL A 204 -7.44 12.40 12.81
C VAL A 204 -6.17 13.07 13.31
N SER A 205 -5.26 12.26 13.83
CA SER A 205 -3.96 12.69 14.32
C SER A 205 -2.86 11.88 13.66
N TRP A 206 -1.86 12.58 13.13
CA TRP A 206 -0.66 11.99 12.56
C TRP A 206 0.53 12.27 13.47
N THR A 207 1.33 11.24 13.78
CA THR A 207 2.61 11.42 14.46
C THR A 207 3.73 11.18 13.46
N ILE A 208 4.53 12.22 13.22
CA ILE A 208 5.54 12.28 12.18
C ILE A 208 6.91 12.50 12.81
N SER A 209 7.87 11.61 12.59
CA SER A 209 9.27 11.80 12.99
C SER A 209 10.15 12.10 11.79
N GLY A 210 11.29 12.75 12.00
CA GLY A 210 12.31 12.97 10.97
C GLY A 210 12.00 14.08 9.97
N ALA A 211 10.83 14.72 10.03
CA ALA A 211 10.42 15.85 9.19
C ALA A 211 10.49 17.18 9.94
N ALA A 212 10.74 18.27 9.22
CA ALA A 212 10.51 19.62 9.74
C ALA A 212 9.02 19.97 9.63
N GLN A 213 8.48 20.73 10.59
CA GLN A 213 7.07 21.16 10.56
C GLN A 213 6.71 21.90 9.26
N SER A 214 7.63 22.71 8.74
CA SER A 214 7.43 23.45 7.48
C SER A 214 7.29 22.56 6.25
N ALA A 215 7.74 21.30 6.33
CA ALA A 215 7.60 20.31 5.26
C ALA A 215 6.29 19.52 5.34
N ILE A 216 5.43 19.80 6.34
CA ILE A 216 4.16 19.12 6.54
C ILE A 216 3.02 20.03 6.08
N LYS A 217 2.20 19.52 5.17
CA LYS A 217 0.95 20.15 4.73
C LYS A 217 -0.22 19.24 5.03
N VAL A 218 -1.39 19.82 5.24
CA VAL A 218 -2.64 19.06 5.35
C VAL A 218 -3.58 19.55 4.27
N LYS A 219 -4.00 18.67 3.36
CA LYS A 219 -4.87 19.01 2.22
C LYS A 219 -6.14 18.15 2.22
N ASN A 220 -7.25 18.73 1.76
CA ASN A 220 -8.42 17.96 1.32
C ASN A 220 -8.33 17.75 -0.20
N LEU A 221 -8.10 16.52 -0.64
CA LEU A 221 -7.88 16.23 -2.07
C LEU A 221 -9.18 16.16 -2.88
N CYS A 222 -10.30 15.83 -2.25
CA CYS A 222 -11.59 15.79 -2.94
C CYS A 222 -12.14 17.19 -3.21
N LEU A 223 -11.77 18.17 -2.38
CA LEU A 223 -12.21 19.55 -2.50
C LEU A 223 -11.12 20.49 -3.02
N ASP A 224 -9.91 19.98 -3.26
CA ASP A 224 -8.74 20.76 -3.61
C ASP A 224 -8.50 21.96 -2.66
N LYS A 225 -8.40 21.68 -1.36
CA LYS A 225 -8.22 22.71 -0.31
C LYS A 225 -6.97 22.48 0.52
N ASP A 226 -6.20 23.53 0.76
CA ASP A 226 -5.16 23.55 1.79
C ASP A 226 -5.80 23.81 3.16
N LEU A 227 -5.65 22.86 4.08
CA LEU A 227 -6.15 22.88 5.45
C LEU A 227 -5.02 23.06 6.48
N THR A 228 -3.79 23.34 6.05
CA THR A 228 -2.60 23.41 6.92
C THR A 228 -2.75 24.46 8.02
N SER A 229 -3.45 25.57 7.76
CA SER A 229 -3.72 26.59 8.79
C SER A 229 -4.79 26.16 9.81
N SER A 230 -5.56 25.12 9.49
CA SER A 230 -6.68 24.64 10.30
C SER A 230 -6.32 23.46 11.20
N VAL A 231 -5.05 23.02 11.18
CA VAL A 231 -4.57 21.93 12.02
C VAL A 231 -3.77 22.42 13.22
N LYS A 232 -3.71 21.60 14.26
CA LYS A 232 -2.89 21.83 15.45
C LYS A 232 -1.60 21.03 15.33
N PHE A 233 -0.47 21.73 15.42
CA PHE A 233 0.84 21.12 15.52
C PHE A 233 1.30 21.06 16.98
N ALA A 234 1.86 19.93 17.39
CA ALA A 234 2.56 19.77 18.65
C ALA A 234 3.89 19.06 18.39
N THR A 235 4.94 19.43 19.11
CA THR A 235 6.27 18.81 18.98
C THR A 235 6.67 18.17 20.29
N SER A 236 7.14 16.93 20.25
CA SER A 236 7.69 16.19 21.39
C SER A 236 8.94 15.43 20.97
N GLY A 237 10.12 15.89 21.40
CA GLY A 237 11.40 15.37 20.94
C GLY A 237 11.55 15.52 19.42
N SER A 238 11.83 14.41 18.73
CA SER A 238 11.94 14.34 17.26
C SER A 238 10.61 14.14 16.53
N ASN A 239 9.49 14.07 17.27
CA ASN A 239 8.16 13.79 16.72
C ASN A 239 7.32 15.06 16.65
N ILE A 240 6.59 15.21 15.56
CA ILE A 240 5.59 16.23 15.31
C ILE A 240 4.23 15.55 15.23
N THR A 241 3.32 15.92 16.11
CA THR A 241 1.91 15.51 16.04
C THR A 241 1.12 16.58 15.30
N VAL A 242 0.35 16.17 14.29
CA VAL A 242 -0.53 17.01 13.49
C VAL A 242 -1.95 16.53 13.68
N MET A 243 -2.83 17.39 14.19
CA MET A 243 -4.22 17.05 14.48
C MET A 243 -5.16 17.88 13.62
N TYR A 244 -6.02 17.20 12.88
CA TYR A 244 -7.17 17.80 12.19
C TYR A 244 -8.46 17.38 12.90
N THR A 245 -9.35 18.35 13.11
CA THR A 245 -10.70 18.13 13.62
C THR A 245 -11.67 18.67 12.58
N ALA A 246 -12.57 17.82 12.12
CA ALA A 246 -13.59 18.20 11.16
C ALA A 246 -14.61 19.16 11.80
N GLU A 247 -15.21 20.02 10.98
CA GLU A 247 -16.30 20.89 11.45
C GLU A 247 -17.51 20.05 11.86
N ALA A 248 -18.20 20.46 12.92
CA ALA A 248 -19.40 19.77 13.40
C ALA A 248 -20.47 19.70 12.29
N GLY A 249 -21.00 18.49 12.04
CA GLY A 249 -22.00 18.25 10.99
C GLY A 249 -21.45 18.12 9.57
N SER A 250 -20.13 18.22 9.37
CA SER A 250 -19.47 17.89 8.10
C SER A 250 -19.41 16.37 7.88
N LYS A 251 -18.95 15.93 6.70
CA LYS A 251 -18.69 14.51 6.40
C LYS A 251 -17.42 13.96 7.08
N GLY A 252 -17.02 14.53 8.22
CA GLY A 252 -15.80 14.15 8.94
C GLY A 252 -14.52 14.56 8.21
N PHE A 253 -13.43 13.82 8.44
CA PHE A 253 -12.14 14.04 7.78
C PHE A 253 -12.01 13.38 6.38
N ALA A 254 -13.14 13.17 5.69
CA ALA A 254 -13.13 12.58 4.35
C ALA A 254 -12.18 13.32 3.39
N CYS A 255 -11.32 12.53 2.75
CA CYS A 255 -10.26 12.99 1.85
C CYS A 255 -9.27 14.00 2.45
N VAL A 256 -9.08 14.05 3.77
CA VAL A 256 -8.08 14.92 4.42
C VAL A 256 -6.79 14.16 4.68
N TYR A 257 -5.67 14.67 4.17
CA TYR A 257 -4.40 13.96 4.13
C TYR A 257 -3.25 14.83 4.64
N ALA A 258 -2.34 14.25 5.43
CA ALA A 258 -1.04 14.86 5.75
C ALA A 258 0.01 14.50 4.69
N LEU A 259 0.54 15.53 4.02
CA LEU A 259 1.59 15.44 3.01
C LEU A 259 2.92 15.85 3.66
N ILE A 260 3.99 15.06 3.45
CA ILE A 260 5.28 15.25 4.13
C ILE A 260 6.39 15.27 3.07
N GLY A 261 7.08 16.40 2.94
CA GLY A 261 8.23 16.54 2.05
C GLY A 261 8.22 17.86 1.27
N SER A 262 9.36 18.20 0.67
CA SER A 262 9.52 19.38 -0.19
C SER A 262 8.86 19.23 -1.56
N GLU A 263 8.59 17.98 -1.97
CA GLU A 263 7.95 17.68 -3.26
C GLU A 263 6.50 17.31 -3.04
N GLN A 264 5.61 18.24 -3.38
CA GLN A 264 4.19 17.99 -3.43
C GLN A 264 3.87 17.48 -4.84
N ALA A 265 3.62 16.17 -4.99
CA ALA A 265 3.17 15.60 -6.25
C ALA A 265 1.76 16.11 -6.66
N ILE A 266 1.06 16.77 -5.74
CA ILE A 266 -0.27 17.33 -5.92
C ILE A 266 -0.15 18.84 -5.73
N LYS A 267 -0.19 19.58 -6.85
CA LYS A 267 -0.34 21.05 -6.83
C LYS A 267 -1.64 21.40 -6.13
#